data_AF-A0A844IJ82-F1
#
_entry.id   AF-A0A844IJ82-F1
#
_cell.length_a   1.000
_cell.length_b   1.000
_cell.length_c   1.000
_cell.angle_alpha   90.00
_cell.angle_beta   90.00
_cell.angle_gamma   90.00
#
_symmetry.space_group_name_H-M   'P 1'
#
loop_
_entity.id
_entity.type
_entity.pdbx_description
1 polymer ?
#
loop_
_entity_poly.entity_id
_entity_poly.type
_entity_poly.pdbx_seq_one_letter_code
_entity_poly.pdbx_strand_id
1 'polypeptide(L)'
;MNHYSIQWIEAWCLENGWTDLFVERRGNYWAFPPGGVMPEPIPMNVLRVIKEKNGLTNQEMYWACAAISTTILAVIYTFWFKCPIPLVLSFAFNAVTVAQFEPEDV
;
A
#
# COMPACT_ATOMS: atom_id res chain seq x y z
N MET A 1 1.50 0.80 -5.65
CA MET A 1 0.83 2.05 -5.23
C MET A 1 1.74 2.83 -4.27
N ASN A 2 1.32 3.94 -3.65
CA ASN A 2 1.98 4.38 -2.42
C ASN A 2 1.44 3.53 -1.26
N HIS A 3 2.29 2.67 -0.69
CA HIS A 3 1.90 1.70 0.35
C HIS A 3 1.96 2.27 1.77
N TYR A 4 2.63 3.41 1.95
CA TYR A 4 2.77 4.04 3.25
C TYR A 4 2.37 5.52 3.14
N SER A 5 1.59 5.97 4.13
CA SER A 5 1.31 7.39 4.30
C SER A 5 2.52 8.05 4.99
N ILE A 6 2.97 9.18 4.46
CA ILE A 6 4.08 9.96 5.04
C ILE A 6 3.73 10.37 6.48
N GLN A 7 2.46 10.73 6.72
CA GLN A 7 1.95 11.16 8.02
C GLN A 7 2.09 10.07 9.09
N TRP A 8 1.92 8.80 8.73
CA TRP A 8 2.06 7.69 9.69
C TRP A 8 3.50 7.50 10.13
N ILE A 9 4.43 7.69 9.20
CA ILE A 9 5.85 7.56 9.47
C ILE A 9 6.35 8.76 10.26
N GLU A 10 5.88 9.97 9.93
CA GLU A 10 6.15 11.18 10.70
C GLU A 10 5.65 11.07 12.15
N ALA A 11 4.43 10.55 12.35
CA ALA A 11 3.89 10.29 13.68
C ALA A 11 4.73 9.27 14.46
N TRP A 12 5.14 8.17 13.81
CA TRP A 12 6.02 7.19 14.43
C TRP A 12 7.40 7.78 14.76
N CYS A 13 7.96 8.61 13.88
CA CYS A 13 9.23 9.28 14.11
C CYS A 13 9.15 10.18 15.35
N LEU A 14 8.09 11.00 15.46
CA LEU A 14 7.87 11.88 16.60
C LEU A 14 7.72 11.09 17.92
N GLU A 15 7.00 9.97 17.90
CA GLU A 15 6.82 9.08 19.06
C GLU A 15 8.14 8.43 19.51
N ASN A 16 9.06 8.14 18.58
CA ASN A 16 10.31 7.42 18.86
C ASN A 16 11.54 8.33 18.94
N GLY A 17 11.36 9.65 18.91
CA GLY A 17 12.45 10.64 18.99
C GLY A 17 13.31 10.73 17.73
N TRP A 18 12.78 10.30 16.58
CA TRP A 18 13.41 10.50 15.28
C TRP A 18 13.02 11.86 14.71
N THR A 19 13.95 12.53 14.06
CA THR A 19 13.76 13.90 13.51
C THR A 19 14.04 13.95 12.01
N ASP A 20 13.57 15.02 11.36
CA ASP A 20 13.84 15.34 9.95
C ASP A 20 13.61 14.17 8.98
N LEU A 21 12.35 13.74 8.88
CA LEU A 21 11.93 12.72 7.91
C LEU A 21 12.09 13.26 6.48
N PHE A 22 12.90 12.59 5.68
CA PHE A 22 12.96 12.81 4.24
C PHE A 22 12.64 11.54 3.45
N VAL A 23 12.04 11.76 2.28
CA VAL A 23 11.64 10.71 1.36
C VAL A 23 12.54 10.81 0.13
N GLU A 24 13.40 9.82 -0.06
CA GLU A 24 14.34 9.80 -1.18
C GLU A 24 13.68 9.19 -2.44
N ARG A 25 13.01 8.04 -2.29
CA ARG A 25 12.25 7.32 -3.35
C ARG A 25 11.05 6.58 -2.75
N ARG A 26 10.13 6.10 -3.60
CA ARG A 26 8.97 5.30 -3.18
C ARG A 26 9.44 4.10 -2.34
N GLY A 27 8.96 4.02 -1.09
CA GLY A 27 9.34 2.95 -0.16
C GLY A 27 10.58 3.23 0.70
N ASN A 28 11.39 4.23 0.35
CA ASN A 28 12.63 4.55 1.07
C ASN A 28 12.44 5.82 1.91
N TYR A 29 12.28 5.60 3.21
CA TYR A 29 12.14 6.65 4.21
C TYR A 29 13.41 6.73 5.03
N TRP A 30 13.90 7.94 5.21
CA TRP A 30 15.08 8.20 6.00
C TRP A 30 14.75 9.25 7.05
N ALA A 31 15.32 9.08 8.22
CA ALA A 31 15.18 10.04 9.31
C ALA A 31 16.41 9.95 10.22
N PHE A 32 16.58 10.94 11.08
CA PHE A 32 17.67 10.96 12.05
C PHE A 32 17.24 10.19 13.30
N PRO A 33 17.99 9.16 13.73
CA PRO A 33 17.71 8.47 14.99
C PRO A 33 17.99 9.39 16.19
N PRO A 34 17.45 9.09 17.38
CA PRO A 34 17.63 9.93 18.56
C PRO A 34 19.12 10.07 18.92
N GLY A 35 19.64 11.30 18.83
CA GLY A 35 21.06 11.60 19.06
C GLY A 35 22.00 11.25 17.88
N GLY A 36 21.44 10.82 16.75
CA GLY A 36 22.17 10.59 15.51
C GLY A 36 22.47 11.89 14.77
N VAL A 37 23.65 11.95 14.15
CA VAL A 37 24.11 13.07 13.31
C VAL A 37 24.08 12.73 11.82
N MET A 38 23.67 11.52 11.48
CA MET A 38 23.53 11.04 10.11
C MET A 38 22.13 10.42 9.96
N PRO A 39 21.46 10.66 8.83
CA PRO A 39 20.19 10.00 8.59
C PRO A 39 20.39 8.53 8.27
N GLU A 40 19.50 7.70 8.80
CA GLU A 40 19.49 6.27 8.57
C GLU A 40 18.17 5.87 7.89
N PRO A 41 18.20 4.83 7.02
CA PRO A 41 16.99 4.33 6.42
C PRO A 41 16.12 3.68 7.49
N ILE A 42 14.84 4.01 7.51
CA ILE A 42 13.89 3.43 8.47
C ILE A 42 13.76 1.93 8.16
N PRO A 43 14.04 1.04 9.13
CA PRO A 43 13.98 -0.39 8.90
C PRO A 43 12.62 -0.86 8.38
N MET A 44 12.63 -1.78 7.41
CA MET A 44 11.40 -2.30 6.78
C MET A 44 10.45 -2.99 7.78
N ASN A 45 10.99 -3.63 8.81
CA ASN A 45 10.19 -4.22 9.89
C ASN A 45 9.38 -3.14 10.64
N VAL A 46 9.94 -1.95 10.86
CA VAL A 46 9.24 -0.82 11.47
C VAL A 46 8.14 -0.32 10.55
N LEU A 47 8.43 -0.15 9.26
CA LEU A 47 7.44 0.26 8.26
C LEU A 47 6.26 -0.72 8.20
N ARG A 48 6.53 -2.04 8.27
CA ARG A 48 5.50 -3.07 8.35
C ARG A 48 4.64 -2.94 9.61
N VAL A 49 5.25 -2.72 10.78
CA VAL A 49 4.50 -2.49 12.04
C VAL A 49 3.65 -1.21 11.96
N ILE A 50 4.17 -0.13 11.36
CA ILE A 50 3.41 1.11 11.14
C ILE A 50 2.20 0.84 10.25
N LYS A 51 2.36 0.03 9.19
CA LYS A 51 1.25 -0.36 8.29
C LYS A 51 0.23 -1.25 8.99
N GLU A 52 0.67 -2.22 9.79
CA GLU A 52 -0.21 -3.07 10.59
C GLU A 52 -1.02 -2.26 11.62
N LYS A 53 -0.42 -1.25 12.24
CA LYS A 53 -1.10 -0.37 13.23
C LYS A 53 -2.13 0.56 12.59
N ASN A 54 -1.83 1.10 11.41
CA ASN A 54 -2.67 2.12 10.75
C ASN A 54 -3.63 1.57 9.68
N GLY A 55 -3.43 0.34 9.21
CA GLY A 55 -4.28 -0.33 8.23
C GLY A 55 -3.99 0.04 6.77
N LEU A 56 -5.04 0.10 5.95
CA LEU A 56 -4.93 0.37 4.51
C LEU A 56 -4.80 1.87 4.23
N THR A 57 -3.92 2.25 3.32
CA THR A 57 -3.87 3.63 2.83
C THR A 57 -5.13 3.97 2.01
N ASN A 58 -5.51 5.25 1.93
CA ASN A 58 -6.66 5.68 1.12
C ASN A 58 -6.55 5.21 -0.34
N GLN A 59 -5.33 5.23 -0.91
CA GLN A 59 -5.10 4.78 -2.27
C GLN A 59 -5.32 3.26 -2.39
N GLU A 60 -4.79 2.47 -1.46
CA GLU A 60 -5.05 1.03 -1.38
C GLU A 60 -6.54 0.72 -1.23
N MET A 61 -7.26 1.49 -0.42
CA MET A 61 -8.71 1.36 -0.25
C MET A 61 -9.47 1.63 -1.55
N TYR A 62 -9.10 2.67 -2.31
CA TYR A 62 -9.68 2.94 -3.62
C TYR A 62 -9.48 1.78 -4.60
N TRP A 63 -8.28 1.22 -4.67
CA TRP A 63 -7.98 0.10 -5.56
C TRP A 63 -8.70 -1.19 -5.12
N ALA A 64 -8.82 -1.43 -3.82
CA ALA A 64 -9.62 -2.54 -3.30
C ALA A 64 -11.11 -2.37 -3.64
N CYS A 65 -11.66 -1.16 -3.47
CA CYS A 65 -13.03 -0.86 -3.90
C CYS A 65 -13.22 -1.01 -5.41
N ALA A 66 -12.23 -0.63 -6.22
CA ALA A 66 -12.26 -0.83 -7.66
C ALA A 66 -12.24 -2.32 -8.05
N ALA A 67 -11.41 -3.14 -7.39
CA ALA A 67 -11.41 -4.59 -7.57
C ALA A 67 -12.80 -5.20 -7.24
N ILE A 68 -13.41 -4.79 -6.13
CA ILE A 68 -14.75 -5.25 -5.75
C ILE A 68 -15.81 -4.77 -6.75
N SER A 69 -15.78 -3.52 -7.20
CA SER A 69 -16.77 -3.03 -8.15
C SER A 69 -16.66 -3.73 -9.51
N THR A 70 -15.44 -4.01 -9.97
CA THR A 70 -15.22 -4.75 -11.23
C THR A 70 -15.73 -6.19 -11.15
N THR A 71 -15.60 -6.87 -10.01
CA THR A 71 -16.16 -8.22 -9.84
C THR A 71 -17.68 -8.22 -9.88
N ILE A 72 -18.33 -7.28 -9.19
CA ILE A 72 -19.80 -7.14 -9.21
C ILE A 72 -20.29 -6.88 -10.65
N LEU A 73 -19.66 -5.95 -11.37
CA LEU A 73 -20.00 -5.66 -12.76
C LEU A 73 -19.79 -6.89 -13.64
N ALA A 74 -18.69 -7.62 -13.48
CA ALA A 74 -18.40 -8.82 -14.24
C ALA A 74 -19.46 -9.91 -14.03
N VAL A 75 -19.95 -10.09 -12.80
CA VAL A 75 -21.06 -11.02 -12.50
C VAL A 75 -22.32 -10.60 -13.24
N ILE A 76 -22.71 -9.33 -13.17
CA ILE A 76 -23.91 -8.80 -13.87
C ILE A 76 -23.78 -9.02 -15.38
N TYR A 77 -22.64 -8.68 -15.97
CA TYR A 77 -22.40 -8.87 -17.40
C TYR A 77 -22.37 -10.34 -17.81
N THR A 78 -21.88 -11.23 -16.95
CA THR A 78 -21.89 -12.68 -17.20
C THR A 78 -23.33 -13.18 -17.33
N PHE A 79 -24.26 -12.70 -16.48
CA PHE A 79 -25.68 -13.04 -16.59
C PHE A 79 -26.33 -12.46 -17.85
N TRP A 80 -25.95 -11.26 -18.25
CA TRP A 80 -26.56 -10.58 -19.39
C TRP A 80 -26.11 -11.15 -20.74
N PHE A 81 -24.80 -11.39 -20.88
CA PHE A 81 -24.21 -11.94 -22.11
C PHE A 81 -24.20 -13.46 -22.16
N LYS A 82 -24.51 -14.16 -21.05
CA LYS A 82 -24.43 -15.62 -20.90
C LYS A 82 -23.07 -16.22 -21.29
N CYS A 83 -22.01 -15.41 -21.21
CA CYS A 83 -20.65 -15.77 -21.58
C CYS A 83 -19.71 -15.60 -20.37
N PRO A 84 -18.78 -16.55 -20.12
CA PRO A 84 -17.90 -16.52 -18.95
C PRO A 84 -16.71 -15.55 -19.07
N ILE A 85 -16.51 -14.92 -20.24
CA ILE A 85 -15.35 -14.06 -20.55
C ILE A 85 -15.21 -12.86 -19.58
N PRO A 86 -16.28 -12.11 -19.22
CA PRO A 86 -16.16 -10.98 -18.29
C PRO A 86 -15.65 -11.39 -16.90
N LEU A 87 -16.02 -12.58 -16.44
CA LEU A 87 -15.59 -13.13 -15.16
C LEU A 87 -14.08 -13.43 -15.15
N VAL A 88 -13.57 -14.02 -16.22
CA VAL A 88 -12.14 -14.33 -16.37
C VAL A 88 -11.31 -13.04 -16.42
N LEU A 89 -11.81 -12.00 -17.11
CA LEU A 89 -11.16 -10.70 -17.15
C LEU A 89 -11.08 -10.06 -15.76
N SER A 90 -12.18 -10.08 -15.00
CA SER A 90 -12.18 -9.56 -13.63
C SER A 90 -11.24 -10.34 -12.71
N PHE A 91 -11.15 -11.66 -12.86
CA PHE A 91 -10.16 -12.47 -12.14
C PHE A 91 -8.72 -12.05 -12.46
N ALA A 92 -8.39 -11.90 -13.74
CA ALA A 92 -7.06 -11.46 -14.15
C ALA A 92 -6.74 -10.05 -13.64
N PHE A 93 -7.72 -9.13 -13.69
CA PHE A 93 -7.57 -7.79 -13.12
C PHE A 93 -7.29 -7.83 -11.61
N ASN A 94 -8.05 -8.64 -10.86
CA ASN A 94 -7.82 -8.82 -9.43
C ASN A 94 -6.43 -9.36 -9.14
N ALA A 95 -5.97 -10.37 -9.89
CA ALA A 95 -4.64 -10.94 -9.72
C ALA A 95 -3.54 -9.88 -9.89
N VAL A 96 -3.65 -9.02 -10.91
CA VAL A 96 -2.71 -7.90 -11.12
C VAL A 96 -2.81 -6.89 -9.98
N THR A 97 -4.01 -6.53 -9.52
CA THR A 97 -4.15 -5.61 -8.39
C THR A 97 -3.52 -6.17 -7.12
N VAL A 98 -3.72 -7.46 -6.82
CA VAL A 98 -3.12 -8.14 -5.65
C VAL A 98 -1.60 -8.12 -5.74
N ALA A 99 -1.03 -8.42 -6.91
CA ALA A 99 0.42 -8.33 -7.11
C ALA A 99 0.96 -6.90 -6.89
N GLN A 100 0.14 -5.87 -7.13
CA GLN A 100 0.51 -4.47 -6.87
C GLN A 100 0.34 -4.06 -5.40
N PHE A 101 -0.34 -4.85 -4.55
CA PHE A 101 -0.51 -4.60 -3.12
C PHE A 101 0.63 -5.14 -2.26
N GLU A 102 1.38 -6.12 -2.77
CA GLU A 102 2.49 -6.73 -2.06
C GLU A 102 3.66 -5.72 -1.99
N PRO A 103 4.13 -5.35 -0.78
CA PRO A 103 5.28 -4.46 -0.65
C PRO A 103 6.53 -5.16 -1.20
N GLU A 104 7.39 -4.42 -1.91
CA GLU A 104 8.67 -4.94 -2.42
C GLU A 104 9.58 -5.30 -1.24
N ASP A 105 9.73 -6.60 -0.96
CA ASP A 105 10.78 -7.16 -0.11
C ASP A 105 12.08 -7.24 -0.92
N VAL A 106 12.89 -6.17 -0.94
CA VAL A 106 14.26 -6.20 -1.51
C VAL A 106 15.30 -5.91 -0.45
#